data_AF-A0A7S4MHX5-F1
#
_entry.id   AF-A0A7S4MHX5-F1
#
_cell.length_a   1.000
_cell.length_b   1.000
_cell.length_c   1.000
_cell.angle_alpha   90.00
_cell.angle_beta   90.00
_cell.angle_gamma   90.00
#
_symmetry.space_group_name_H-M   'P 1'
#
loop_
_entity.id
_entity.type
_entity.pdbx_description
1 polymer ?
#
loop_
_entity_poly.entity_id
_entity_poly.type
_entity_poly.pdbx_seq_one_letter_code
_entity_poly.pdbx_strand_id
1 'polypeptide(L)'
;EDGARAKYPVVLIPGFVTSGLELWAGEECAQKHFRTRLWGSMSMAQTFFADRECWRRHLSLDPNTGMDPPRVRLRSAQGFEAADYFMATYWVWDKLITNLADVGYDGSNMVMMSYDWRLAFPKLEERDGYLTRLKHTIEAYHETSGEKAIVASHSMGTSVVLYFFARVTTDRKDGG
;
A
#
# COMPACT_ATOMS: atom_id res chain seq x y z
N GLU A 1 -31.87 19.35 8.17
CA GLU A 1 -30.39 19.34 8.32
C GLU A 1 -29.86 18.39 7.27
N ASP A 2 -29.16 18.91 6.26
CA ASP A 2 -28.56 18.05 5.24
C ASP A 2 -27.32 17.38 5.86
N GLY A 3 -27.38 16.06 6.03
CA GLY A 3 -26.27 15.26 6.53
C GLY A 3 -25.02 15.37 5.65
N ALA A 4 -23.87 14.94 6.17
CA ALA A 4 -22.62 14.92 5.42
C ALA A 4 -22.73 14.05 4.16
N ARG A 5 -22.13 14.51 3.05
CA ARG A 5 -22.09 13.80 1.77
C ARG A 5 -20.69 13.85 1.17
N ALA A 6 -20.33 12.81 0.43
CA ALA A 6 -19.10 12.75 -0.35
C ALA A 6 -19.03 13.91 -1.35
N LYS A 7 -17.85 14.53 -1.43
CA LYS A 7 -17.59 15.65 -2.35
C LYS A 7 -16.23 15.51 -3.03
N TYR A 8 -15.18 15.42 -2.22
CA TYR A 8 -13.80 15.36 -2.71
C TYR A 8 -13.34 13.91 -2.77
N PRO A 9 -12.75 13.43 -3.87
CA PRO A 9 -12.18 12.09 -3.91
C PRO A 9 -11.13 11.88 -2.81
N VAL A 10 -11.04 10.68 -2.25
CA VAL A 10 -10.15 10.38 -1.12
C VAL A 10 -9.09 9.35 -1.49
N VAL A 11 -7.82 9.70 -1.33
CA VAL A 11 -6.68 8.80 -1.50
C VAL A 11 -6.09 8.49 -0.13
N LEU A 12 -6.23 7.24 0.32
CA LEU A 12 -5.73 6.75 1.60
C LEU A 12 -4.32 6.17 1.43
N ILE A 13 -3.38 6.57 2.29
CA ILE A 13 -2.00 6.08 2.29
C ILE A 13 -1.66 5.50 3.67
N PRO A 14 -1.48 4.16 3.77
CA PRO A 14 -1.30 3.49 5.05
C PRO A 14 0.11 3.74 5.63
N GLY A 15 0.31 3.33 6.89
CA GLY A 15 1.58 3.50 7.60
C GLY A 15 2.50 2.28 7.53
N PHE A 16 3.60 2.36 8.27
CA PHE A 16 4.55 1.25 8.46
C PHE A 16 3.81 -0.02 8.92
N VAL A 17 4.20 -1.18 8.37
CA VAL A 17 3.65 -2.53 8.66
C VAL A 17 2.16 -2.77 8.41
N THR A 18 1.39 -1.75 8.03
CA THR A 18 -0.08 -1.86 7.98
C THR A 18 -0.64 -2.34 6.65
N SER A 19 0.15 -2.36 5.57
CA SER A 19 -0.26 -2.99 4.32
C SER A 19 0.20 -4.46 4.23
N GLY A 20 -0.67 -5.33 3.73
CA GLY A 20 -0.33 -6.72 3.45
C GLY A 20 0.76 -6.85 2.39
N LEU A 21 1.56 -7.93 2.47
CA LEU A 21 2.59 -8.26 1.47
C LEU A 21 2.31 -9.64 0.88
N GLU A 22 2.12 -9.68 -0.43
CA GLU A 22 1.75 -10.87 -1.22
C GLU A 22 2.94 -11.43 -2.00
N LEU A 23 3.08 -12.75 -2.00
CA LEU A 23 4.13 -13.48 -2.70
C LEU A 23 3.84 -13.62 -4.20
N TRP A 24 4.78 -13.17 -5.02
CA TRP A 24 4.74 -13.27 -6.49
C TRP A 24 5.85 -14.15 -7.07
N ALA A 25 6.90 -14.43 -6.30
CA ALA A 25 7.92 -15.42 -6.60
C ALA A 25 8.62 -15.81 -5.30
N GLY A 26 9.01 -17.07 -5.16
CA GLY A 26 9.71 -17.55 -3.97
C GLY A 26 10.61 -18.74 -4.27
N GLU A 27 11.51 -19.00 -3.34
CA GLU A 27 12.30 -20.23 -3.30
C GLU A 27 11.39 -21.45 -3.09
N GLU A 28 11.93 -22.65 -3.29
CA GLU A 28 11.18 -23.92 -3.25
C GLU A 28 10.27 -24.06 -2.02
N CYS A 29 10.75 -23.64 -0.84
CA CYS A 29 10.00 -23.69 0.41
C CYS A 29 8.72 -22.83 0.41
N ALA A 30 8.65 -21.78 -0.43
CA ALA A 30 7.52 -20.86 -0.53
C ALA A 30 6.74 -20.93 -1.85
N GLN A 31 7.16 -21.76 -2.82
CA GLN A 31 6.49 -21.82 -4.14
C GLN A 31 4.99 -22.15 -4.03
N LYS A 32 4.61 -23.05 -3.11
CA LYS A 32 3.21 -23.39 -2.82
C LYS A 32 2.38 -22.23 -2.26
N HIS A 33 3.02 -21.14 -1.86
CA HIS A 33 2.41 -19.95 -1.28
C HIS A 33 2.28 -18.81 -2.31
N PHE A 34 2.40 -19.09 -3.60
CA PHE A 34 2.19 -18.11 -4.66
C PHE A 34 0.82 -17.42 -4.52
N ARG A 35 0.83 -16.07 -4.61
CA ARG A 35 -0.31 -15.18 -4.40
C ARG A 35 -1.01 -15.30 -3.04
N THR A 36 -0.28 -15.73 -2.03
CA THR A 36 -0.72 -15.66 -0.64
C THR A 36 0.00 -14.53 0.08
N ARG A 37 -0.67 -13.94 1.06
CA ARG A 37 -0.10 -12.86 1.88
C ARG A 37 0.82 -13.47 2.95
N LEU A 38 2.12 -13.17 2.85
CA LEU A 38 3.11 -13.51 3.88
C LEU A 38 3.10 -12.52 5.05
N TRP A 39 2.46 -11.36 4.88
CA TRP A 39 2.27 -10.36 5.92
C TRP A 39 0.85 -9.80 5.88
N GLY A 40 0.25 -9.52 7.04
CA GLY A 40 -1.07 -8.88 7.14
C GLY A 40 -2.25 -9.77 6.71
N SER A 41 -2.24 -11.05 7.12
CA SER A 41 -3.34 -11.99 6.86
C SER A 41 -3.27 -13.21 7.78
N MET A 42 -4.31 -14.04 7.79
CA MET A 42 -4.27 -15.34 8.48
C MET A 42 -3.27 -16.32 7.87
N SER A 43 -2.98 -16.22 6.56
CA SER A 43 -1.95 -17.06 5.92
C SER A 43 -0.54 -16.72 6.40
N MET A 44 -0.30 -15.52 6.93
CA MET A 44 0.96 -15.19 7.59
C MET A 44 1.24 -16.13 8.77
N ALA A 45 0.26 -16.37 9.65
CA ALA A 45 0.45 -17.25 10.80
C ALA A 45 0.76 -18.68 10.35
N GLN A 46 0.02 -19.19 9.35
CA GLN A 46 0.23 -20.53 8.80
C GLN A 46 1.63 -20.68 8.20
N THR A 47 2.07 -19.73 7.39
CA THR A 47 3.40 -19.76 6.75
C THR A 47 4.54 -19.59 7.76
N PHE A 48 4.36 -18.70 8.74
CA PHE A 48 5.32 -18.49 9.82
C PHE A 48 5.53 -19.74 10.67
N PHE A 49 4.45 -20.39 11.11
CA PHE A 49 4.56 -21.59 11.96
C PHE A 49 5.01 -22.83 11.19
N ALA A 50 4.68 -22.93 9.91
CA ALA A 50 5.11 -24.05 9.07
C ALA A 50 6.63 -24.01 8.80
N ASP A 51 7.18 -22.84 8.47
CA ASP A 51 8.61 -22.67 8.22
C ASP A 51 9.05 -21.23 8.50
N ARG A 52 9.53 -21.00 9.73
CA ARG A 52 9.98 -19.68 10.20
C ARG A 52 11.15 -19.14 9.41
N GLU A 53 12.06 -20.01 8.97
CA GLU A 53 13.26 -19.59 8.25
C GLU A 53 12.91 -19.19 6.81
N CYS A 54 12.09 -19.98 6.13
CA CYS A 54 11.57 -19.65 4.81
C CYS A 54 10.79 -18.34 4.85
N TRP A 55 9.87 -18.18 5.79
CA TRP A 55 9.10 -16.94 5.95
C TRP A 55 10.02 -15.73 6.18
N ARG A 56 10.99 -15.84 7.09
CA ARG A 56 11.95 -14.75 7.38
C ARG A 56 12.77 -14.39 6.15
N ARG A 57 13.29 -15.37 5.40
CA ARG A 57 14.06 -15.13 4.17
C ARG A 57 13.24 -14.39 3.12
N HIS A 58 11.97 -14.78 2.92
CA HIS A 58 11.10 -14.15 1.93
C HIS A 58 10.66 -12.75 2.34
N LEU A 59 10.48 -12.48 3.63
CA LEU A 59 10.13 -11.15 4.13
C LEU A 59 11.33 -10.19 4.24
N SER A 60 12.56 -10.71 4.27
CA SER A 60 13.76 -9.89 4.34
C SER A 60 14.04 -9.19 3.01
N LEU A 61 14.68 -8.01 3.08
CA LEU A 61 15.29 -7.37 1.92
C LEU A 61 16.75 -7.82 1.78
N ASP A 62 17.28 -7.71 0.57
CA ASP A 62 18.72 -7.85 0.33
C ASP A 62 19.48 -6.70 1.03
N PRO A 63 20.48 -7.01 1.89
CA PRO A 63 21.13 -6.01 2.73
C PRO A 63 22.01 -5.03 1.96
N ASN A 64 22.42 -5.36 0.73
CA ASN A 64 23.30 -4.52 -0.07
C ASN A 64 22.51 -3.58 -0.98
N THR A 65 21.39 -4.06 -1.53
CA THR A 65 20.58 -3.32 -2.52
C THR A 65 19.36 -2.66 -1.91
N GLY A 66 18.87 -3.16 -0.76
CA GLY A 66 17.60 -2.74 -0.16
C GLY A 66 16.37 -3.16 -0.98
N MET A 67 16.51 -4.16 -1.84
CA MET A 67 15.46 -4.67 -2.74
C MET A 67 15.05 -6.09 -2.36
N ASP A 68 14.11 -6.69 -3.10
CA ASP A 68 13.78 -8.10 -2.90
C ASP A 68 15.03 -8.98 -3.14
N PRO A 69 15.27 -10.02 -2.30
CA PRO A 69 16.39 -10.92 -2.50
C PRO A 69 16.21 -11.76 -3.79
N PRO A 70 17.30 -12.31 -4.35
CA PRO A 70 17.22 -13.12 -5.56
C PRO A 70 16.18 -14.25 -5.45
N ARG A 71 15.39 -14.43 -6.51
CA ARG A 71 14.28 -15.41 -6.62
C ARG A 71 13.07 -15.16 -5.71
N VAL A 72 13.07 -14.08 -4.93
CA VAL A 72 11.90 -13.66 -4.15
C VAL A 72 11.29 -12.43 -4.80
N ARG A 73 9.96 -12.37 -4.83
CA ARG A 73 9.21 -11.19 -5.25
C ARG A 73 8.03 -11.01 -4.32
N LEU A 74 8.04 -9.95 -3.53
CA LEU A 74 6.91 -9.55 -2.68
C LEU A 74 6.33 -8.24 -3.17
N ARG A 75 5.01 -8.13 -3.22
CA ARG A 75 4.32 -6.88 -3.60
C ARG A 75 3.31 -6.51 -2.53
N SER A 76 3.09 -5.21 -2.37
CA SER A 76 2.01 -4.76 -1.49
C SER A 76 0.67 -5.26 -2.04
N ALA A 77 -0.15 -5.81 -1.15
CA ALA A 77 -1.55 -6.10 -1.45
C ALA A 77 -2.23 -4.83 -1.98
N GLN A 78 -3.23 -4.97 -2.84
CA GLN A 78 -3.91 -3.85 -3.50
C GLN A 78 -5.36 -3.71 -3.01
N GLY A 79 -5.95 -2.53 -3.21
CA GLY A 79 -7.32 -2.24 -2.80
C GLY A 79 -7.49 -2.01 -1.29
N PHE A 80 -8.73 -1.81 -0.84
CA PHE A 80 -9.02 -1.51 0.57
C PHE A 80 -8.60 -2.63 1.52
N GLU A 81 -8.75 -3.89 1.09
CA GLU A 81 -8.31 -5.08 1.83
C GLU A 81 -6.81 -5.13 2.12
N ALA A 82 -6.02 -4.26 1.47
CA ALA A 82 -4.60 -4.17 1.74
C ALA A 82 -4.32 -3.64 3.16
N ALA A 83 -5.19 -2.80 3.71
CA ALA A 83 -4.96 -2.11 4.99
C ALA A 83 -6.25 -1.82 5.80
N ASP A 84 -7.40 -2.40 5.48
CA ASP A 84 -8.60 -2.28 6.33
C ASP A 84 -8.39 -2.99 7.69
N TYR A 85 -7.95 -4.25 7.64
CA TYR A 85 -7.58 -5.11 8.75
C TYR A 85 -6.17 -5.68 8.54
N PHE A 86 -5.34 -5.57 9.57
CA PHE A 86 -4.04 -6.23 9.56
C PHE A 86 -4.16 -7.73 9.91
N MET A 87 -5.03 -8.04 10.86
CA MET A 87 -5.40 -9.39 11.31
C MET A 87 -6.86 -9.33 11.79
N ALA A 88 -7.50 -10.50 11.99
CA ALA A 88 -8.95 -10.63 12.23
C ALA A 88 -9.56 -9.68 13.29
N THR A 89 -8.78 -9.20 14.26
CA THR A 89 -9.24 -8.28 15.32
C THR A 89 -8.52 -6.93 15.34
N TYR A 90 -7.53 -6.71 14.47
CA TYR A 90 -6.76 -5.48 14.41
C TYR A 90 -7.15 -4.68 13.17
N TRP A 91 -8.11 -3.79 13.35
CA TRP A 91 -8.52 -2.83 12.32
C TRP A 91 -7.51 -1.69 12.24
N VAL A 92 -7.16 -1.26 11.03
CA VAL A 92 -6.29 -0.11 10.80
C VAL A 92 -7.10 1.02 10.17
N TRP A 93 -7.69 0.77 9.00
CA TRP A 93 -8.49 1.77 8.28
C TRP A 93 -9.98 1.44 8.21
N ASP A 94 -10.40 0.22 8.58
CA ASP A 94 -11.80 -0.23 8.48
C ASP A 94 -12.81 0.76 9.05
N LYS A 95 -12.58 1.28 10.26
CA LYS A 95 -13.53 2.21 10.89
C LYS A 95 -13.63 3.53 10.14
N LEU A 96 -12.51 4.04 9.61
CA LEU A 96 -12.56 5.25 8.79
C LEU A 96 -13.28 4.99 7.46
N ILE A 97 -12.95 3.89 6.78
CA ILE A 97 -13.56 3.49 5.52
C ILE A 97 -15.08 3.31 5.69
N THR A 98 -15.51 2.66 6.78
CA THR A 98 -16.94 2.46 7.09
C THR A 98 -17.66 3.80 7.29
N ASN A 99 -17.10 4.71 8.09
CA ASN A 99 -17.69 6.04 8.29
C ASN A 99 -17.73 6.88 6.99
N LEU A 100 -16.72 6.73 6.13
CA LEU A 100 -16.73 7.39 4.82
C LEU A 100 -17.80 6.76 3.89
N ALA A 101 -17.99 5.45 3.96
CA ALA A 101 -19.06 4.79 3.21
C ALA A 101 -20.46 5.28 3.59
N ASP A 102 -20.69 5.54 4.89
CA ASP A 102 -21.96 6.08 5.38
C ASP A 102 -22.32 7.46 4.80
N VAL A 103 -21.33 8.23 4.35
CA VAL A 103 -21.53 9.53 3.70
C VAL A 103 -21.40 9.48 2.17
N GLY A 104 -21.33 8.28 1.57
CA GLY A 104 -21.36 8.07 0.13
C GLY A 104 -19.99 7.91 -0.55
N TYR A 105 -18.96 7.51 0.19
CA TYR A 105 -17.70 7.06 -0.43
C TYR A 105 -17.73 5.57 -0.78
N ASP A 106 -17.15 5.21 -1.92
CA ASP A 106 -16.98 3.83 -2.37
C ASP A 106 -15.72 3.71 -3.25
N GLY A 107 -15.53 2.58 -3.93
CA GLY A 107 -14.37 2.36 -4.80
C GLY A 107 -14.28 3.28 -6.03
N SER A 108 -15.32 4.07 -6.33
CA SER A 108 -15.34 5.01 -7.45
C SER A 108 -14.81 6.40 -7.09
N ASN A 109 -14.81 6.78 -5.81
CA ASN A 109 -14.37 8.10 -5.32
C ASN A 109 -13.40 8.01 -4.13
N MET A 110 -13.00 6.80 -3.74
CA MET A 110 -12.00 6.56 -2.71
C MET A 110 -11.08 5.41 -3.11
N VAL A 111 -9.81 5.46 -2.71
CA VAL A 111 -8.82 4.40 -2.96
C VAL A 111 -7.85 4.24 -1.81
N MET A 112 -7.34 3.01 -1.63
CA MET A 112 -6.17 2.72 -0.81
C MET A 112 -4.93 2.59 -1.70
N MET A 113 -3.97 3.51 -1.55
CA MET A 113 -2.66 3.46 -2.21
C MET A 113 -1.65 2.83 -1.25
N SER A 114 -1.72 1.51 -1.14
CA SER A 114 -0.78 0.70 -0.36
C SER A 114 0.58 0.56 -1.06
N TYR A 115 1.63 0.40 -0.25
CA TYR A 115 3.01 0.27 -0.71
C TYR A 115 3.78 -0.71 0.17
N ASP A 116 4.95 -1.12 -0.29
CA ASP A 116 5.85 -1.97 0.49
C ASP A 116 6.65 -1.13 1.48
N TRP A 117 6.17 -1.11 2.72
CA TRP A 117 6.73 -0.33 3.83
C TRP A 117 8.15 -0.75 4.24
N ARG A 118 8.70 -1.83 3.68
CA ARG A 118 10.10 -2.23 3.93
C ARG A 118 11.09 -1.37 3.15
N LEU A 119 10.66 -0.82 2.00
CA LEU A 119 11.55 -0.14 1.07
C LEU A 119 11.82 1.32 1.46
N ALA A 120 13.01 1.80 1.12
CA ALA A 120 13.30 3.23 1.09
C ALA A 120 12.46 3.93 0.01
N PHE A 121 12.09 5.19 0.24
CA PHE A 121 11.15 5.90 -0.64
C PHE A 121 11.57 6.00 -2.13
N PRO A 122 12.85 6.23 -2.48
CA PRO A 122 13.28 6.19 -3.88
C PRO A 122 13.07 4.80 -4.52
N LYS A 123 13.24 3.73 -3.74
CA LYS A 123 13.09 2.34 -4.20
C LYS A 123 11.63 1.96 -4.47
N LEU A 124 10.67 2.64 -3.83
CA LEU A 124 9.24 2.49 -4.16
C LEU A 124 8.96 2.86 -5.62
N GLU A 125 9.62 3.91 -6.12
CA GLU A 125 9.51 4.28 -7.53
C GLU A 125 10.30 3.35 -8.43
N GLU A 126 11.57 3.08 -8.10
CA GLU A 126 12.45 2.21 -8.90
C GLU A 126 11.86 0.80 -9.10
N ARG A 127 11.26 0.22 -8.05
CA ARG A 127 10.75 -1.16 -8.11
C ARG A 127 9.33 -1.25 -8.67
N ASP A 128 8.45 -0.36 -8.19
CA ASP A 128 7.00 -0.54 -8.33
C ASP A 128 6.34 0.62 -9.10
N GLY A 129 7.09 1.68 -9.45
CA GLY A 129 6.52 2.90 -10.05
C GLY A 129 5.49 3.57 -9.14
N TYR A 130 5.61 3.38 -7.81
CA TYR A 130 4.55 3.71 -6.87
C TYR A 130 4.21 5.20 -6.84
N LEU A 131 5.20 6.09 -6.93
CA LEU A 131 4.98 7.54 -6.86
C LEU A 131 4.35 8.05 -8.16
N THR A 132 4.79 7.52 -9.30
CA THR A 132 4.16 7.78 -10.60
C THR A 132 2.70 7.33 -10.62
N ARG A 133 2.42 6.12 -10.12
CA ARG A 133 1.04 5.62 -9.97
C ARG A 133 0.22 6.50 -9.04
N LEU A 134 0.77 6.93 -7.90
CA LEU A 134 0.10 7.83 -6.97
C LEU A 134 -0.28 9.17 -7.63
N LYS A 135 0.65 9.77 -8.38
CA LYS A 135 0.39 10.98 -9.16
C LYS A 135 -0.80 10.78 -10.12
N HIS A 136 -0.73 9.75 -10.95
CA HIS A 136 -1.77 9.50 -11.95
C HIS A 136 -3.12 9.13 -11.33
N THR A 137 -3.14 8.45 -10.19
CA THR A 137 -4.39 8.21 -9.45
C THR A 137 -5.02 9.52 -8.97
N ILE A 138 -4.22 10.45 -8.42
CA ILE A 138 -4.70 11.77 -7.98
C ILE A 138 -5.21 12.59 -9.18
N GLU A 139 -4.47 12.59 -10.29
CA GLU A 139 -4.85 13.28 -11.52
C GLU A 139 -6.15 12.71 -12.11
N ALA A 140 -6.28 11.38 -12.17
CA ALA A 140 -7.48 10.72 -12.65
C ALA A 140 -8.71 11.09 -11.80
N TYR A 141 -8.58 11.10 -10.47
CA TYR A 141 -9.68 11.52 -9.60
C TYR A 141 -10.08 12.98 -9.82
N HIS A 142 -9.11 13.86 -10.05
CA HIS A 142 -9.41 15.25 -10.37
C HIS A 142 -10.15 15.38 -11.69
N GLU A 143 -9.69 14.67 -12.73
CA GLU A 143 -10.29 14.68 -14.06
C GLU A 143 -11.72 14.15 -14.06
N THR A 144 -11.98 13.05 -13.35
CA THR A 144 -13.31 12.41 -13.35
C THR A 144 -14.32 13.10 -12.44
N SER A 145 -13.89 13.75 -11.37
CA SER A 145 -14.79 14.40 -10.40
C SER A 145 -14.94 15.90 -10.61
N GLY A 146 -13.97 16.57 -11.25
CA GLY A 146 -13.84 18.03 -11.28
C GLY A 146 -13.40 18.64 -9.94
N GLU A 147 -13.20 17.83 -8.91
CA GLU A 147 -12.87 18.25 -7.54
C GLU A 147 -11.41 17.91 -7.22
N LYS A 148 -10.81 18.63 -6.25
CA LYS A 148 -9.46 18.28 -5.77
C LYS A 148 -9.52 17.02 -4.92
N ALA A 149 -8.57 16.10 -5.10
CA ALA A 149 -8.46 14.92 -4.25
C ALA A 149 -7.88 15.26 -2.86
N ILE A 150 -8.43 14.65 -1.82
CA ILE A 150 -7.89 14.67 -0.46
C ILE A 150 -6.93 13.49 -0.31
N VAL A 151 -5.69 13.76 0.06
CA VAL A 151 -4.71 12.73 0.42
C VAL A 151 -4.69 12.60 1.94
N ALA A 152 -5.18 11.47 2.45
CA ALA A 152 -5.18 11.14 3.87
C ALA A 152 -4.13 10.08 4.16
N SER A 153 -3.18 10.39 5.05
CA SER A 153 -2.05 9.51 5.37
C SER A 153 -1.91 9.27 6.87
N HIS A 154 -1.29 8.14 7.23
CA HIS A 154 -1.03 7.79 8.62
C HIS A 154 0.43 7.41 8.86
N SER A 155 1.02 7.90 9.96
CA SER A 155 2.37 7.55 10.43
C SER A 155 3.42 7.67 9.31
N MET A 156 4.18 6.61 9.01
CA MET A 156 5.16 6.60 7.91
C MET A 156 4.56 6.92 6.53
N GLY A 157 3.27 6.67 6.32
CA GLY A 157 2.57 7.08 5.10
C GLY A 157 2.63 8.58 4.89
N THR A 158 2.62 9.37 5.96
CA THR A 158 2.81 10.82 5.89
C THR A 158 4.22 11.18 5.41
N SER A 159 5.24 10.42 5.81
CA SER A 159 6.61 10.62 5.30
C SER A 159 6.72 10.31 3.80
N VAL A 160 6.02 9.27 3.33
CA VAL A 160 5.92 8.94 1.89
C VAL A 160 5.22 10.07 1.13
N VAL A 161 4.13 10.63 1.67
CA VAL A 161 3.42 11.78 1.07
C VAL A 161 4.30 13.02 0.99
N LEU A 162 5.03 13.35 2.05
CA LEU A 162 5.95 14.49 2.05
C LEU A 162 7.08 14.29 1.03
N TYR A 163 7.62 13.08 0.93
CA TYR A 163 8.60 12.73 -0.10
C TYR A 163 8.01 12.84 -1.52
N PHE A 164 6.78 12.36 -1.71
CA PHE A 164 6.04 12.49 -2.96
C PHE A 164 5.86 13.96 -3.36
N PHE A 165 5.39 14.82 -2.45
CA PHE A 165 5.23 16.25 -2.71
C PHE A 165 6.53 16.95 -3.07
N ALA A 166 7.62 16.64 -2.36
CA ALA A 166 8.93 17.16 -2.72
C ALA A 166 9.33 16.73 -4.15
N ARG A 167 9.11 15.46 -4.50
CA ARG A 167 9.45 14.90 -5.81
C ARG A 167 8.65 15.52 -6.96
N VAL A 168 7.33 15.67 -6.83
CA VAL A 168 6.50 16.24 -7.90
C VAL A 168 6.68 17.75 -8.09
N THR A 169 7.44 18.40 -7.21
CA THR A 169 7.86 19.80 -7.38
C THR A 169 9.22 19.95 -8.08
N THR A 170 9.92 18.86 -8.34
CA THR A 170 11.16 18.86 -9.13
C THR A 170 10.88 18.95 -10.63
N ASP A 171 11.91 19.14 -11.46
CA ASP A 171 11.73 19.17 -12.91
C ASP A 171 11.15 17.85 -13.43
N ARG A 172 10.33 17.91 -14.49
CA ARG A 172 9.70 16.75 -15.12
C ARG A 172 10.68 15.63 -15.47
N LYS A 173 11.94 15.98 -15.79
CA LYS A 173 13.00 15.02 -16.10
C LYS A 173 13.49 14.21 -14.89
N ASP A 174 13.29 14.70 -13.66
CA ASP A 174 13.88 14.17 -12.43
C ASP A 174 12.86 13.54 -11.46
N GLY A 175 11.56 13.72 -11.66
CA GLY A 175 10.60 13.15 -10.71
C GLY A 175 9.12 13.47 -10.87
N GLY A 176 8.73 14.44 -11.70
CA GLY A 176 7.31 14.71 -11.95
C GLY A 176 7.04 16.02 -12.64
#